data_AF-A0A962C6D7-F1
#
_entry.id   AF-A0A962C6D7-F1
#
_cell.length_a   1.000
_cell.length_b   1.000
_cell.length_c   1.000
_cell.angle_alpha   90.00
_cell.angle_beta   90.00
_cell.angle_gamma   90.00
#
_symmetry.space_group_name_H-M   'P 1'
#
loop_
_entity.id
_entity.type
_entity.pdbx_description
1 polymer ?
#
loop_
_entity_poly.entity_id
_entity_poly.type
_entity_poly.pdbx_seq_one_letter_code
_entity_poly.pdbx_strand_id
1 'polypeptide(L)'
;PKDFSIPDSWSANTAQGLAERLHAARHSDLLPDYPFGSDFDAVEIRLVRALSWLKSRLESPRSWPAMIAALIRPGERDADALQRMQLASPRTLRERMMARLVGGALARTR
;
A
#
# COMPACT_ATOMS: atom_id res chain seq x y z
N PRO A 1 -34.48 -20.43 15.76
CA PRO A 1 -35.62 -20.35 16.71
C PRO A 1 -36.47 -19.11 16.39
N LYS A 2 -37.79 -19.15 16.61
CA LYS A 2 -38.69 -18.04 16.22
C LYS A 2 -38.53 -16.76 17.06
N ASP A 3 -37.93 -16.87 18.25
CA ASP A 3 -37.81 -15.76 19.22
C ASP A 3 -36.34 -15.36 19.50
N PHE A 4 -35.43 -15.67 18.58
CA PHE A 4 -34.03 -15.32 18.78
C PHE A 4 -33.80 -13.82 18.50
N SER A 5 -33.36 -13.10 19.53
CA SER A 5 -32.83 -11.74 19.42
C SER A 5 -31.31 -11.75 19.59
N ILE A 6 -30.61 -10.88 18.87
CA ILE A 6 -29.16 -10.76 18.97
C ILE A 6 -28.84 -10.16 20.36
N PRO A 7 -28.04 -10.83 21.20
CA PRO A 7 -27.58 -10.26 22.46
C PRO A 7 -26.81 -8.96 22.23
N ASP A 8 -26.92 -7.99 23.13
CA ASP A 8 -26.24 -6.69 22.98
C ASP A 8 -24.73 -6.83 22.78
N SER A 9 -24.10 -7.83 23.42
CA SER A 9 -22.68 -8.15 23.26
C SER A 9 -22.29 -8.60 21.84
N TRP A 10 -23.24 -9.08 21.05
CA TRP A 10 -23.04 -9.54 19.66
C TRP A 10 -23.42 -8.45 18.64
N SER A 11 -24.13 -7.40 19.09
CA SER A 11 -24.56 -6.29 18.23
C SER A 11 -23.39 -5.39 17.76
N ALA A 12 -22.24 -5.47 18.43
CA ALA A 12 -21.03 -4.70 18.13
C ALA A 12 -20.21 -5.24 16.93
N ASN A 13 -20.81 -6.05 16.04
CA ASN A 13 -20.17 -6.48 14.79
C ASN A 13 -20.25 -5.39 13.71
N THR A 14 -19.70 -4.22 14.02
CA THR A 14 -19.61 -3.07 13.11
C THR A 14 -18.17 -2.88 12.65
N ALA A 15 -17.97 -2.17 11.54
CA ALA A 15 -16.62 -1.87 11.05
C ALA A 15 -15.78 -1.12 12.09
N GLN A 16 -16.41 -0.20 12.84
CA GLN A 16 -15.80 0.55 13.93
C GLN A 16 -15.42 -0.37 15.10
N GLY A 17 -16.36 -1.20 15.58
CA GLY A 17 -16.11 -2.12 16.70
C GLY A 17 -15.03 -3.16 16.39
N LEU A 18 -14.98 -3.65 15.14
CA LEU A 18 -13.90 -4.52 14.68
C LEU A 18 -12.56 -3.79 14.63
N ALA A 19 -12.53 -2.56 14.12
CA ALA A 19 -11.30 -1.77 14.05
C ALA A 19 -10.71 -1.50 15.45
N GLU A 20 -11.56 -1.17 16.42
CA GLU A 20 -11.15 -0.96 17.82
C GLU A 20 -10.59 -2.25 18.45
N ARG A 21 -11.29 -3.37 18.28
CA ARG A 21 -10.86 -4.67 18.85
C ARG A 21 -9.56 -5.19 18.24
N LEU A 22 -9.35 -4.96 16.95
CA LEU A 22 -8.17 -5.44 16.22
C LEU A 22 -7.01 -4.44 16.25
N HIS A 23 -7.21 -3.25 16.80
CA HIS A 23 -6.22 -2.18 16.82
C HIS A 23 -4.89 -2.67 17.42
N ALA A 24 -4.91 -3.27 18.61
CA ALA A 24 -3.71 -3.74 19.28
C ALA A 24 -2.94 -4.80 18.46
N ALA A 25 -3.66 -5.76 17.86
CA ALA A 25 -3.07 -6.82 17.04
C ALA A 25 -2.40 -6.28 15.76
N ARG A 26 -2.97 -5.23 15.15
CA ARG A 26 -2.37 -4.54 14.00
C ARG A 26 -1.08 -3.80 14.36
N HIS A 27 -1.03 -3.20 15.55
CA HIS A 27 0.18 -2.51 16.03
C HIS A 27 1.26 -3.47 16.52
N SER A 28 0.90 -4.69 16.90
CA SER A 28 1.84 -5.72 17.38
C SER A 28 2.29 -6.69 16.28
N ASP A 29 2.10 -6.35 15.00
CA ASP A 29 2.46 -7.17 13.82
C ASP A 29 1.80 -8.57 13.78
N LEU A 30 0.77 -8.80 14.60
CA LEU A 30 0.03 -10.07 14.65
C LEU A 30 -1.04 -10.15 13.56
N LEU A 31 -1.37 -9.02 12.92
CA LEU A 31 -2.36 -8.94 11.86
C LEU A 31 -1.79 -8.14 10.68
N PRO A 32 -0.96 -8.77 9.83
CA PRO A 32 -0.34 -8.10 8.68
C PRO A 32 -1.39 -7.64 7.65
N ASP A 33 -1.01 -6.67 6.81
CA ASP A 33 -1.87 -6.12 5.75
C ASP A 33 -2.30 -7.18 4.72
N TYR A 34 -1.48 -8.22 4.54
CA TYR A 34 -1.73 -9.33 3.64
C TYR A 34 -1.97 -10.63 4.42
N PRO A 35 -2.86 -11.53 3.95
CA PRO A 35 -3.17 -12.77 4.66
C PRO A 35 -1.95 -13.66 4.88
N PHE A 36 -2.02 -14.47 5.94
CA PHE A 36 -1.05 -15.53 6.18
C PHE A 36 -1.02 -16.50 4.99
N GLY A 37 0.17 -16.73 4.44
CA GLY A 37 0.37 -17.55 3.23
C GLY A 37 0.29 -16.76 1.91
N SER A 38 0.28 -15.44 1.94
CA SER A 38 0.56 -14.64 0.76
C SER A 38 1.99 -14.88 0.29
N ASP A 39 2.20 -15.13 -1.01
CA ASP A 39 3.53 -15.27 -1.62
C ASP A 39 4.27 -13.92 -1.78
N PHE A 40 3.84 -12.88 -1.05
CA PHE A 40 4.50 -11.57 -1.13
C PHE A 40 5.60 -11.47 -0.10
N ASP A 41 6.80 -11.14 -0.57
CA ASP A 41 7.90 -10.77 0.30
C ASP A 41 7.78 -9.32 0.80
N ALA A 42 8.68 -8.92 1.70
CA ALA A 42 8.68 -7.57 2.26
C ALA A 42 8.93 -6.47 1.23
N VAL A 43 9.64 -6.75 0.13
CA VAL A 43 9.89 -5.81 -0.97
C VAL A 43 8.60 -5.64 -1.79
N GLU A 44 7.92 -6.74 -2.06
CA GLU A 44 6.68 -6.78 -2.82
C GLU A 44 5.54 -6.09 -2.07
N ILE A 45 5.42 -6.28 -0.77
CA ILE A 45 4.44 -5.54 0.05
C ILE A 45 4.66 -4.02 -0.07
N ARG A 46 5.90 -3.55 0.01
CA ARG A 46 6.22 -2.12 -0.20
C ARG A 46 5.87 -1.66 -1.62
N LEU A 47 6.18 -2.48 -2.62
CA LEU A 47 5.86 -2.19 -4.02
C LEU A 47 4.35 -2.11 -4.26
N VAL A 48 3.56 -3.03 -3.70
CA VAL A 48 2.10 -3.01 -3.90
C VAL A 48 1.50 -1.74 -3.29
N ARG A 49 1.94 -1.30 -2.11
CA ARG A 49 1.51 -0.01 -1.53
C ARG A 49 1.87 1.17 -2.43
N ALA A 50 3.10 1.23 -2.92
CA ALA A 50 3.58 2.30 -3.80
C ALA A 50 2.82 2.32 -5.14
N LEU A 51 2.58 1.16 -5.75
CA LEU A 51 1.85 1.04 -7.01
C LEU A 51 0.36 1.35 -6.83
N SER A 52 -0.25 0.95 -5.72
CA SER A 52 -1.64 1.29 -5.39
C SER A 52 -1.81 2.79 -5.18
N TRP A 53 -0.85 3.43 -4.52
CA TRP A 53 -0.81 4.89 -4.41
C TRP A 53 -0.71 5.54 -5.78
N LEU A 54 0.20 5.08 -6.64
CA LEU A 54 0.37 5.63 -8.00
C LEU A 54 -0.91 5.46 -8.83
N LYS A 55 -1.55 4.29 -8.77
CA LYS A 55 -2.82 4.00 -9.45
C LYS A 55 -3.92 4.97 -9.00
N SER A 56 -4.09 5.16 -7.70
CA SER A 56 -5.09 6.10 -7.16
C SER A 56 -4.86 7.54 -7.62
N ARG A 57 -3.59 7.94 -7.84
CA ARG A 57 -3.26 9.26 -8.38
C ARG A 57 -3.57 9.37 -9.86
N LEU A 58 -3.38 8.28 -10.61
CA LEU A 58 -3.67 8.23 -12.04
C LEU A 58 -5.17 8.37 -12.33
N GLU A 59 -6.01 7.75 -11.49
CA GLU A 59 -7.46 7.76 -11.61
C GLU A 59 -8.11 9.13 -11.34
N SER A 60 -7.40 10.06 -10.69
CA SER A 60 -7.93 11.40 -10.36
C SER A 60 -7.02 12.52 -10.86
N PRO A 61 -7.41 13.26 -11.92
CA PRO A 61 -6.62 14.37 -12.47
C PRO A 61 -6.25 15.45 -11.44
N ARG A 62 -7.11 15.69 -10.45
CA ARG A 62 -6.87 16.65 -9.36
C ARG A 62 -5.68 16.27 -8.47
N SER A 63 -5.28 15.00 -8.49
CA SER A 63 -4.21 14.46 -7.67
C SER A 63 -2.87 14.27 -8.41
N TRP A 64 -2.84 14.59 -9.72
CA TRP A 64 -1.63 14.57 -10.54
C TRP A 64 -0.47 15.44 -10.02
N PRO A 65 -0.69 16.61 -9.35
CA PRO A 65 0.42 17.37 -8.78
C PRO A 65 1.29 16.55 -7.81
N ALA A 66 0.69 15.65 -7.03
CA ALA A 66 1.42 14.77 -6.12
C ALA A 66 2.28 13.73 -6.88
N MET A 67 1.79 13.24 -8.02
CA MET A 67 2.52 12.34 -8.90
C MET A 67 3.69 13.06 -9.61
N ILE A 68 3.48 14.29 -10.06
CA ILE A 68 4.54 15.15 -10.62
C ILE A 68 5.62 15.42 -9.55
N ALA A 69 5.22 15.71 -8.32
CA ALA A 69 6.16 15.88 -7.21
C ALA A 69 6.97 14.60 -6.92
N ALA A 70 6.37 13.42 -7.10
CA ALA A 70 7.09 12.14 -7.00
C ALA A 70 8.11 11.94 -8.13
N LEU A 71 7.83 12.44 -9.33
CA LEU A 71 8.75 12.41 -10.46
C LEU A 71 9.95 13.36 -10.29
N ILE A 72 9.72 14.56 -9.76
CA ILE A 72 10.74 15.61 -9.60
C ILE A 72 11.64 15.33 -8.39
N ARG A 73 11.06 14.88 -7.27
CA ARG A 73 11.78 14.50 -6.05
C ARG A 73 11.52 13.02 -5.76
N PRO A 74 12.15 12.10 -6.53
CA PRO A 74 12.22 10.71 -6.13
C PRO A 74 12.97 10.67 -4.80
N GLY A 75 12.41 9.98 -3.80
CA GLY A 75 13.09 9.84 -2.52
C GLY A 75 14.33 8.94 -2.63
N GLU A 76 14.78 8.45 -1.49
CA GLU A 76 15.91 7.53 -1.43
C GLU A 76 15.67 6.29 -2.31
N ARG A 77 16.71 5.87 -3.02
CA ARG A 77 16.60 4.87 -4.07
C ARG A 77 16.55 3.47 -3.45
N ASP A 78 15.36 2.86 -3.43
CA ASP A 78 15.16 1.47 -3.01
C ASP A 78 15.63 0.53 -4.15
N ALA A 79 16.86 0.04 -4.03
CA ALA A 79 17.51 -0.79 -5.05
C ALA A 79 16.79 -2.12 -5.26
N ASP A 80 16.34 -2.76 -4.18
CA ASP A 80 15.64 -4.05 -4.23
C ASP A 80 14.30 -3.91 -4.94
N ALA A 81 13.52 -2.88 -4.59
CA ALA A 81 12.23 -2.60 -5.22
C ALA A 81 12.38 -2.27 -6.71
N LEU A 82 13.40 -1.46 -7.07
CA LEU A 82 13.68 -1.17 -8.48
C LEU A 82 14.19 -2.40 -9.24
N GLN A 83 14.98 -3.27 -8.60
CA GLN A 83 15.43 -4.52 -9.21
C GLN A 83 14.25 -5.45 -9.49
N ARG A 84 13.34 -5.62 -8.52
CA ARG A 84 12.12 -6.43 -8.68
C ARG A 84 11.24 -5.93 -9.83
N MET A 85 11.16 -4.61 -10.00
CA MET A 85 10.45 -3.95 -11.10
C MET A 85 11.21 -3.95 -12.44
N GLN A 86 12.43 -4.49 -12.50
CA GLN A 86 13.32 -4.43 -13.68
C GLN A 86 13.69 -2.99 -14.08
N LEU A 87 13.71 -2.07 -13.10
CA LEU A 87 14.00 -0.65 -13.24
C LEU A 87 15.32 -0.23 -12.56
N ALA A 88 16.13 -1.20 -12.11
CA ALA A 88 17.45 -0.92 -11.53
C ALA A 88 18.38 -0.18 -12.51
N SER A 89 18.36 -0.59 -13.78
CA SER A 89 19.18 -0.03 -14.87
C SER A 89 18.30 0.39 -16.07
N PRO A 90 17.57 1.51 -15.99
CA PRO A 90 16.64 1.94 -17.02
C PRO A 90 17.38 2.45 -18.27
N ARG A 91 17.09 1.85 -19.44
CA ARG A 91 17.74 2.17 -20.71
C ARG A 91 16.94 3.17 -21.53
N THR A 92 15.62 3.15 -21.42
CA THR A 92 14.70 4.01 -22.17
C THR A 92 14.20 5.20 -21.34
N LEU A 93 13.72 6.26 -22.03
CA LEU A 93 13.10 7.40 -21.34
C LEU A 93 11.89 6.98 -20.50
N ARG A 94 11.07 6.06 -21.02
CA ARG A 94 9.91 5.51 -20.32
C ARG A 94 10.32 4.81 -19.02
N GLU A 95 11.33 3.95 -19.06
CA GLU A 95 11.83 3.25 -17.87
C GLU A 95 12.41 4.24 -16.85
N ARG A 96 13.11 5.30 -17.30
CA ARG A 96 13.63 6.34 -16.41
C ARG A 96 12.51 7.11 -15.70
N MET A 97 11.42 7.42 -16.40
CA MET A 97 10.24 8.04 -15.80
C MET A 97 9.57 7.08 -14.80
N MET A 98 9.41 5.81 -15.17
CA MET A 98 8.82 4.79 -14.31
C MET A 98 9.64 4.59 -13.02
N ALA A 99 10.97 4.48 -13.13
CA ALA A 99 11.87 4.33 -11.99
C ALA A 99 11.74 5.52 -11.01
N ARG A 100 11.60 6.73 -11.53
CA ARG A 100 11.37 7.94 -10.72
C ARG A 100 10.01 7.93 -10.04
N LEU A 101 8.94 7.57 -10.75
CA LEU A 101 7.60 7.48 -10.18
C LEU A 101 7.53 6.44 -9.07
N VAL A 102 8.08 5.24 -9.31
CA VAL A 102 8.14 4.16 -8.32
C VAL A 102 8.96 4.58 -7.10
N GLY A 103 10.15 5.16 -7.28
CA GLY A 103 10.96 5.65 -6.17
C GLY A 103 10.29 6.78 -5.38
N GLY A 104 9.61 7.70 -6.07
CA GLY A 104 8.85 8.78 -5.43
C GLY A 104 7.60 8.30 -4.69
N ALA A 105 6.95 7.24 -5.19
CA ALA A 105 5.82 6.59 -4.53
C ALA A 105 6.27 5.80 -3.29
N LEU A 106 7.34 5.00 -3.41
CA LEU A 106 7.94 4.25 -2.29
C LEU A 106 8.31 5.17 -1.13
N ALA A 107 8.86 6.35 -1.41
CA ALA A 107 9.21 7.34 -0.38
C ALA A 107 7.99 7.94 0.34
N ARG A 108 6.79 7.86 -0.24
CA ARG A 108 5.54 8.42 0.30
C ARG A 108 4.65 7.38 0.97
N THR A 109 4.91 6.10 0.73
CA THR A 109 4.14 4.97 1.27
C THR A 109 4.97 4.08 2.19
N ARG A 110 6.09 4.60 2.72
CA ARG A 110 6.87 3.94 3.78
C ARG A 110 6.03 3.84 5.05
#